data_AF-A0A7Y3RB67-F1
#
_entry.id   AF-A0A7Y3RB67-F1
#
_cell.length_a   1.000
_cell.length_b   1.000
_cell.length_c   1.000
_cell.angle_alpha   90.00
_cell.angle_beta   90.00
_cell.angle_gamma   90.00
#
_symmetry.space_group_name_H-M   'P 1'
#
loop_
_entity.id
_entity.type
_entity.pdbx_description
1 polymer ?
#
loop_
_entity_poly.entity_id
_entity_poly.type
_entity_poly.pdbx_seq_one_letter_code
_entity_poly.pdbx_strand_id
1 'polypeptide(L)'
;MSNVYHYTIDLKNEKKTDKTVVLKQVSQNNQEISQLEFPSNDIDVIIDTLHRSKRSLVGQDFEPNYNEEINPVILDTLVELFFSGISIADLSTQYNLPTLLIKNNLERKGIVLFDEF
;
A
#
# COMPACT_ATOMS: atom_id res chain seq x y z
N MET A 1 -30.35 -4.14 8.34
CA MET A 1 -29.47 -5.04 7.58
C MET A 1 -28.52 -4.16 6.79
N SER A 2 -27.22 -4.28 7.05
CA SER A 2 -26.22 -3.47 6.34
C SER A 2 -26.03 -4.05 4.95
N ASN A 3 -26.34 -3.27 3.90
CA ASN A 3 -26.03 -3.67 2.53
C ASN A 3 -24.51 -3.71 2.38
N VAL A 4 -23.93 -4.91 2.28
CA VAL A 4 -22.50 -5.07 2.02
C VAL A 4 -22.27 -4.88 0.53
N TYR A 5 -21.52 -3.85 0.16
CA TYR A 5 -21.10 -3.61 -1.22
C TYR A 5 -19.69 -4.14 -1.42
N HIS A 6 -19.44 -4.68 -2.60
CA HIS A 6 -18.10 -5.06 -3.06
C HIS A 6 -17.58 -3.96 -3.97
N TYR A 7 -16.29 -3.65 -3.86
CA TYR A 7 -15.63 -2.67 -4.73
C TYR A 7 -14.56 -3.37 -5.56
N THR A 8 -14.51 -3.06 -6.84
CA THR A 8 -13.54 -3.63 -7.79
C THR A 8 -12.88 -2.51 -8.58
N ILE A 9 -11.61 -2.68 -8.91
CA ILE A 9 -10.84 -1.73 -9.72
C ILE A 9 -10.38 -2.48 -10.97
N ASP A 10 -10.84 -2.02 -12.13
CA ASP A 10 -10.53 -2.58 -13.44
C ASP A 10 -9.80 -1.56 -14.33
N LEU A 11 -9.08 -2.04 -15.34
CA LEU A 11 -8.57 -1.21 -16.43
C LEU A 11 -9.49 -1.29 -17.65
N LYS A 12 -9.83 -0.14 -18.21
CA LYS A 12 -10.58 0.03 -19.45
C LYS A 12 -9.66 0.65 -20.50
N ASN A 13 -9.72 0.10 -21.72
CA ASN A 13 -8.94 0.54 -22.89
C ASN A 13 -7.41 0.38 -22.79
N GLU A 14 -6.92 -0.83 -22.49
CA GLU A 14 -5.46 -1.12 -22.45
C GLU A 14 -4.69 -0.80 -23.75
N LYS A 15 -5.39 -0.74 -24.90
CA LYS A 15 -4.80 -0.58 -26.24
C LYS A 15 -4.70 0.88 -26.72
N LYS A 16 -5.24 1.85 -25.97
CA LYS A 16 -5.11 3.28 -26.29
C LYS A 16 -3.97 3.89 -25.47
N THR A 17 -3.38 4.97 -25.98
CA THR A 17 -2.34 5.76 -25.31
C THR A 17 -2.77 6.23 -23.93
N ASP A 18 -4.08 6.42 -23.72
CA ASP A 18 -4.66 6.78 -22.43
C ASP A 18 -5.42 5.60 -21.85
N LYS A 19 -4.82 4.93 -20.86
CA LYS A 19 -5.48 3.88 -20.08
C LYS A 19 -6.44 4.54 -19.09
N THR A 20 -7.62 3.95 -18.92
CA THR A 20 -8.63 4.46 -17.98
C THR A 20 -8.80 3.43 -16.86
N VAL A 21 -8.80 3.89 -15.62
CA VAL A 21 -9.08 3.07 -14.43
C VAL A 21 -10.55 3.23 -14.08
N VAL A 22 -11.20 2.12 -13.73
CA VAL A 22 -12.62 2.08 -13.39
C VAL A 22 -12.80 1.48 -12.00
N LEU A 23 -13.29 2.28 -11.06
CA LEU A 23 -13.71 1.84 -9.74
C LEU A 23 -15.21 1.54 -9.77
N LYS A 24 -15.60 0.29 -9.57
CA LYS A 24 -17.02 -0.14 -9.56
C LYS A 24 -17.47 -0.51 -8.17
N GLN A 25 -18.67 -0.07 -7.81
CA GLN A 25 -19.41 -0.56 -6.67
C GLN A 25 -20.42 -1.61 -7.15
N VAL A 26 -20.29 -2.82 -6.62
CA VAL A 26 -21.09 -3.98 -7.01
C VAL A 26 -21.92 -4.44 -5.80
N SER A 27 -23.22 -4.67 -6.02
CA SER A 27 -24.12 -5.23 -5.02
C SER A 27 -23.81 -6.70 -4.74
N GLN A 28 -24.39 -7.27 -3.67
CA GLN A 28 -24.30 -8.72 -3.42
C GLN A 28 -24.85 -9.57 -4.57
N ASN A 29 -25.74 -9.02 -5.39
CA ASN A 29 -26.34 -9.71 -6.52
C ASN A 29 -25.53 -9.53 -7.81
N ASN A 30 -24.25 -9.15 -7.71
CA ASN A 30 -23.37 -8.84 -8.83
C ASN A 30 -23.88 -7.72 -9.76
N GLN A 31 -24.78 -6.87 -9.28
CA GLN A 31 -25.25 -5.71 -10.05
C GLN A 31 -24.35 -4.52 -9.79
N GLU A 32 -23.83 -3.91 -10.85
CA GLU A 32 -23.11 -2.65 -10.76
C GLU A 32 -24.08 -1.54 -10.35
N ILE A 33 -23.78 -0.87 -9.23
CA ILE A 33 -24.59 0.21 -8.66
C ILE A 33 -24.02 1.56 -9.08
N SER A 34 -22.70 1.69 -9.05
CA SER A 34 -22.01 2.92 -9.41
C SER A 34 -20.63 2.61 -9.99
N GLN A 35 -20.14 3.51 -10.83
CA GLN A 35 -18.79 3.46 -11.39
C GLN A 35 -18.17 4.85 -11.39
N LEU A 36 -16.86 4.90 -11.17
CA LEU A 36 -16.04 6.08 -11.31
C LEU A 36 -14.90 5.76 -12.28
N GLU A 37 -14.77 6.57 -13.33
CA GLU A 37 -13.71 6.43 -14.34
C GLU A 37 -12.72 7.59 -14.21
N PHE A 38 -11.43 7.27 -14.27
CA PHE A 38 -10.37 8.28 -14.25
C PHE A 38 -9.16 7.85 -15.11
N PRO A 39 -8.38 8.80 -15.63
CA PRO A 39 -7.15 8.49 -16.36
C PRO A 39 -6.15 7.75 -15.45
N SER A 40 -5.44 6.76 -15.99
CA SER A 40 -4.42 6.03 -15.22
C SER A 40 -3.29 6.91 -14.74
N ASN A 41 -3.00 8.01 -15.44
CA ASN A 41 -1.92 8.93 -15.08
C ASN A 41 -2.23 9.70 -13.79
N ASP A 42 -3.51 9.79 -13.42
CA ASP A 42 -3.96 10.51 -12.22
C ASP A 42 -4.11 9.59 -11.01
N ILE A 43 -3.80 8.29 -11.14
CA ILE A 43 -4.08 7.29 -10.09
C ILE A 43 -3.36 7.62 -8.79
N ASP A 44 -2.10 8.06 -8.85
CA ASP A 44 -1.31 8.41 -7.67
C ASP A 44 -1.94 9.59 -6.93
N VAL A 45 -2.36 10.62 -7.66
CA VAL A 45 -3.02 11.81 -7.11
C VAL A 45 -4.36 11.45 -6.45
N ILE A 46 -5.11 10.53 -7.07
CA ILE A 46 -6.39 10.07 -6.55
C ILE A 46 -6.20 9.24 -5.28
N ILE A 47 -5.23 8.33 -5.26
CA ILE A 47 -4.86 7.53 -4.07
C ILE A 47 -4.48 8.47 -2.91
N ASP A 48 -3.60 9.44 -3.16
CA ASP A 48 -3.20 10.42 -2.16
C ASP A 48 -4.38 11.22 -1.61
N THR A 49 -5.27 11.66 -2.49
CA THR A 49 -6.46 12.41 -2.10
C THR A 49 -7.40 11.55 -1.27
N LEU A 50 -7.62 10.29 -1.65
CA LEU A 50 -8.43 9.33 -0.89
C LEU A 50 -7.82 9.04 0.49
N HIS A 51 -6.50 8.89 0.59
CA HIS A 51 -5.83 8.73 1.88
C HIS A 51 -6.02 9.95 2.78
N ARG A 52 -5.85 11.16 2.24
CA ARG A 52 -6.09 12.42 2.98
C ARG A 52 -7.55 12.54 3.43
N SER A 53 -8.49 12.26 2.54
CA SER A 53 -9.93 12.28 2.85
C SER A 53 -10.29 11.22 3.90
N LYS A 54 -9.74 10.01 3.83
CA LYS A 54 -9.95 8.97 4.85
C LYS A 54 -9.50 9.46 6.23
N ARG A 55 -8.33 10.10 6.34
CA ARG A 55 -7.85 10.68 7.60
C ARG A 55 -8.86 11.71 8.15
N SER A 56 -9.37 12.59 7.29
CA SER A 56 -10.38 13.58 7.68
C SER A 56 -11.73 13.00 8.07
N LEU A 57 -12.15 11.89 7.45
CA LEU A 57 -13.49 11.31 7.62
C LEU A 57 -13.56 10.27 8.74
N VAL A 58 -12.50 9.49 8.93
CA VAL A 58 -12.46 8.37 9.87
C VAL A 58 -11.67 8.72 11.14
N GLY A 59 -10.93 9.84 11.14
CA GLY A 59 -10.12 10.27 12.27
C GLY A 59 -8.97 9.31 12.61
N GLN A 60 -8.70 8.34 11.75
CA GLN A 60 -7.59 7.40 11.88
C GLN A 60 -6.52 7.76 10.86
N ASP A 61 -5.30 7.98 11.35
CA ASP A 61 -4.12 7.81 10.52
C ASP A 61 -4.17 6.42 9.89
N PHE A 62 -3.79 6.34 8.62
CA PHE A 62 -3.45 5.05 8.03
C PHE A 62 -2.27 4.56 8.87
N GLU A 63 -2.49 3.72 9.87
CA GLU A 63 -1.41 2.85 10.32
C GLU A 63 -1.19 1.91 9.12
N PRO A 64 -0.02 1.98 8.44
CA PRO A 64 0.41 0.89 7.61
C PRO A 64 0.16 -0.40 8.38
N ASN A 65 -0.35 -1.42 7.72
CA ASN A 65 -0.45 -2.73 8.36
C ASN A 65 0.97 -3.24 8.58
N TYR A 66 1.62 -2.83 9.67
CA TYR A 66 3.00 -3.21 10.01
C TYR A 66 3.11 -4.70 10.37
N ASN A 67 2.00 -5.44 10.31
CA ASN A 67 1.97 -6.89 10.36
C ASN A 67 2.08 -7.54 8.98
N GLU A 68 2.10 -6.78 7.88
CA GLU A 68 2.43 -7.31 6.56
C GLU A 68 3.84 -7.91 6.56
N GLU A 69 3.93 -9.13 6.04
CA GLU A 69 5.19 -9.80 5.82
C GLU A 69 5.82 -9.25 4.55
N ILE A 70 7.05 -8.74 4.66
CA ILE A 70 7.86 -8.41 3.49
C ILE A 70 8.13 -9.73 2.75
N ASN A 71 8.09 -9.68 1.41
CA ASN A 71 8.46 -10.84 0.59
C ASN A 71 9.79 -11.45 1.09
N PRO A 72 9.85 -12.77 1.37
CA PRO A 72 11.01 -13.39 2.00
C PRO A 72 12.34 -13.12 1.29
N VAL A 73 12.34 -13.04 -0.04
CA VAL A 73 13.56 -12.77 -0.83
C VAL A 73 14.04 -11.33 -0.61
N ILE A 74 13.10 -10.38 -0.56
CA ILE A 74 13.40 -8.97 -0.25
C ILE A 74 13.88 -8.87 1.19
N LEU A 75 13.23 -9.58 2.12
CA LEU A 75 13.61 -9.57 3.53
C LEU A 75 15.04 -10.11 3.74
N ASP A 76 15.40 -11.23 3.12
CA ASP A 76 16.76 -11.77 3.24
C ASP A 76 17.80 -10.80 2.65
N THR A 77 17.46 -10.09 1.56
CA THR A 77 18.31 -9.01 1.02
C THR A 77 18.44 -7.83 1.99
N LEU A 78 17.32 -7.39 2.59
CA LEU A 78 17.33 -6.32 3.59
C LEU A 78 18.18 -6.68 4.81
N VAL A 79 18.16 -7.94 5.24
CA VAL A 79 18.98 -8.46 6.32
C VAL A 79 20.46 -8.40 5.96
N GLU A 80 20.86 -8.88 4.78
CA GLU A 80 22.25 -8.82 4.32
C GLU A 80 22.76 -7.38 4.23
N LEU A 81 21.96 -6.49 3.65
CA LEU A 81 22.30 -5.07 3.52
C LEU A 81 22.39 -4.38 4.88
N PHE A 82 21.49 -4.70 5.81
CA PHE A 82 21.57 -4.20 7.18
C PHE A 82 22.86 -4.65 7.88
N PHE A 83 23.22 -5.94 7.79
CA PHE A 83 24.49 -6.43 8.33
C PHE A 83 25.73 -5.88 7.63
N SER A 84 25.60 -5.40 6.38
CA SER A 84 26.67 -4.68 5.67
C SER A 84 26.86 -3.23 6.15
N GLY A 85 26.00 -2.75 7.06
CA GLY A 85 26.08 -1.42 7.67
C GLY A 85 25.17 -0.37 7.03
N ILE A 86 24.24 -0.77 6.16
CA ILE A 86 23.26 0.15 5.58
C ILE A 86 22.15 0.43 6.61
N SER A 87 21.85 1.71 6.84
CA SER A 87 20.85 2.11 7.83
C SER A 87 19.43 1.74 7.39
N ILE A 88 18.52 1.54 8.35
CA ILE A 88 17.10 1.27 8.04
C ILE A 88 16.48 2.43 7.25
N ALA A 89 16.91 3.67 7.48
CA ALA A 89 16.44 4.84 6.73
C ALA A 89 16.84 4.78 5.25
N ASP A 90 18.07 4.32 4.97
CA ASP A 90 18.54 4.14 3.60
C ASP A 90 17.81 2.98 2.92
N LEU A 91 17.59 1.87 3.63
CA LEU A 91 16.81 0.73 3.14
C LEU A 91 15.36 1.13 2.85
N SER A 92 14.74 1.92 3.73
CA SER A 92 13.39 2.46 3.56
C SER A 92 13.27 3.27 2.27
N THR A 93 14.27 4.11 1.99
CA THR A 93 14.32 4.92 0.77
C THR A 93 14.58 4.08 -0.48
N GLN A 94 15.53 3.14 -0.44
CA GLN A 94 15.90 2.31 -1.58
C GLN A 94 14.79 1.36 -2.02
N TYR A 95 14.05 0.80 -1.06
CA TYR A 95 13.01 -0.20 -1.31
C TYR A 95 11.60 0.40 -1.31
N ASN A 96 11.46 1.71 -1.05
CA ASN A 96 10.17 2.38 -0.89
C ASN A 96 9.25 1.68 0.13
N LEU A 97 9.83 1.27 1.27
CA LEU A 97 9.14 0.57 2.34
C LEU A 97 9.17 1.42 3.63
N PRO A 98 8.10 1.42 4.44
CA PRO A 98 8.11 2.15 5.71
C PRO A 98 9.21 1.64 6.65
N THR A 99 9.96 2.55 7.29
CA THR A 99 11.02 2.23 8.27
C THR A 99 10.53 1.26 9.34
N LEU A 100 9.32 1.48 9.88
CA LEU A 100 8.74 0.64 10.93
C LEU A 100 8.36 -0.76 10.42
N LEU A 101 8.01 -0.91 9.13
CA LEU A 101 7.77 -2.21 8.52
C LEU A 101 9.07 -3.02 8.42
N ILE A 102 10.17 -2.37 7.99
CA ILE A 102 11.50 -2.99 7.93
C ILE A 102 11.94 -3.39 9.34
N LYS A 103 11.84 -2.47 10.31
CA LYS A 103 12.17 -2.71 11.73
C LYS A 103 11.45 -3.94 12.28
N ASN A 104 10.13 -4.00 12.17
CA ASN A 104 9.34 -5.13 12.67
C ASN A 104 9.70 -6.47 12.00
N ASN A 105 9.97 -6.47 10.69
CA ASN A 105 10.33 -7.69 9.97
C ASN A 105 11.76 -8.17 10.32
N LEU A 106 12.71 -7.26 10.54
CA LEU A 106 14.05 -7.59 11.04
C LEU A 106 14.00 -8.16 12.47
N GLU A 107 13.22 -7.54 13.36
CA GLU A 107 13.02 -8.02 14.73
C GLU A 107 12.38 -9.41 14.77
N ARG A 108 11.40 -9.69 13.89
CA ARG A 108 10.81 -11.03 13.72
C ARG A 108 11.82 -12.09 13.27
N LYS A 109 12.85 -11.70 12.51
CA LYS A 109 13.98 -12.57 12.13
C LYS A 109 15.02 -12.72 13.25
N GLY A 110 14.79 -12.12 14.42
CA GLY A 110 15.66 -12.20 15.59
C GLY A 110 16.81 -11.19 15.58
N ILE A 111 16.74 -10.16 14.72
CA ILE A 111 17.75 -9.10 14.65
C ILE A 111 17.40 -8.04 15.68
N VAL A 112 18.30 -7.82 16.63
CA VAL A 112 18.14 -6.80 17.67
C VAL A 112 18.63 -5.46 17.11
N LEU A 113 17.71 -4.51 17.03
CA LEU A 113 17.99 -3.16 16.57
C LEU A 113 18.23 -2.28 17.80
N PHE A 114 19.43 -1.68 17.88
CA PHE A 114 19.71 -0.69 18.91
C PHE A 114 19.21 0.66 18.41
N ASP A 115 18.17 1.19 19.04
CA ASP A 115 17.84 2.61 18.88
C ASP A 115 18.90 3.40 19.66
N GLU A 116 19.82 4.06 18.97
CA GLU A 116 20.63 5.10 19.59
C GLU A 116 19.70 6.26 19.93
N PHE A 117 19.50 6.50 21.24
CA PHE A 117 18.65 7.54 21.81
C PHE A 117 19.13 8.96 21.51
#